data_AF-A0A3D0D468-F1
#
_entry.id   AF-A0A3D0D468-F1
#
_cell.length_a   1.000
_cell.length_b   1.000
_cell.length_c   1.000
_cell.angle_alpha   90.00
_cell.angle_beta   90.00
_cell.angle_gamma   90.00
#
_symmetry.space_group_name_H-M   'P 1'
#
loop_
_entity.id
_entity.type
_entity.pdbx_description
1 polymer ?
#
loop_
_entity_poly.entity_id
_entity_poly.type
_entity_poly.pdbx_seq_one_letter_code
_entity_poly.pdbx_strand_id
1 'polypeptide(L)' 'MGHIDAVVAGVADAVAESDRDVLLRELQRNLNIEYLLQCEVGPVLGAHAGPGALGVAAVPAPKI' A
#
# COMPACT_ATOMS: atom_id res chain seq x y z
N MET A 1 5.92 26.19 -0.83
CA MET A 1 5.74 24.83 -0.27
C MET A 1 4.42 24.32 -0.80
N GLY A 2 4.43 23.31 -1.67
CA GLY A 2 3.19 22.71 -2.20
C GLY A 2 2.46 21.98 -1.07
N HIS A 3 1.13 22.08 -1.05
CA HIS A 3 0.31 21.26 -0.17
C HIS A 3 0.59 19.79 -0.51
N ILE A 4 1.06 18.99 0.46
CA ILE A 4 1.05 17.54 0.32
C ILE A 4 -0.37 17.10 0.66
N ASP A 5 -1.18 16.92 -0.37
CA ASP A 5 -2.54 16.42 -0.22
C ASP A 5 -2.49 15.06 0.48
N ALA A 6 -3.38 14.87 1.47
CA ALA A 6 -3.51 13.60 2.16
C ALA A 6 -3.93 12.49 1.19
N VAL A 7 -3.53 11.25 1.46
CA VAL A 7 -3.87 10.10 0.62
C VAL A 7 -4.50 8.96 1.43
N VAL A 8 -5.36 8.20 0.75
CA VAL A 8 -5.81 6.89 1.18
C VAL A 8 -5.01 5.85 0.42
N ALA A 9 -4.39 4.91 1.12
CA ALA A 9 -3.53 3.89 0.55
C ALA A 9 -4.03 2.47 0.89
N GLY A 10 -3.75 1.53 -0.02
CA GLY A 10 -3.92 0.11 0.17
C GLY A 10 -2.62 -0.62 -0.15
N VAL A 11 -2.23 -1.56 0.70
CA VAL A 11 -1.06 -2.44 0.49
C VAL A 11 -1.52 -3.88 0.52
N ALA A 12 -1.10 -4.65 -0.47
CA ALA A 12 -1.36 -6.07 -0.56
C ALA A 12 -0.07 -6.87 -0.75
N ASP A 13 0.06 -8.02 -0.10
CA ASP A 13 1.22 -8.90 -0.28
C ASP A 13 0.83 -10.37 -0.57
N ALA A 14 1.70 -11.07 -1.31
CA ALA A 14 1.58 -12.49 -1.59
C ALA A 14 2.70 -13.27 -0.86
N VAL A 15 2.57 -13.42 0.46
CA VAL A 15 3.54 -14.13 1.34
C VAL A 15 4.88 -13.39 1.42
N ALA A 16 4.83 -12.06 1.57
CA ALA A 16 6.00 -11.17 1.59
C ALA A 16 6.02 -10.27 2.84
N GLU A 17 5.71 -10.85 4.02
CA GLU A 17 5.50 -10.08 5.26
C GLU A 17 6.66 -9.15 5.64
N SER A 18 7.92 -9.63 5.54
CA SER A 18 9.09 -8.82 5.89
C SER A 18 9.27 -7.61 4.96
N ASP A 19 9.00 -7.80 3.67
CA ASP A 19 9.18 -6.76 2.65
C ASP A 19 8.00 -5.78 2.67
N ARG A 20 6.79 -6.25 3.02
CA ARG A 20 5.63 -5.41 3.32
C ARG A 20 5.95 -4.42 4.44
N ASP A 21 6.55 -4.87 5.54
CA ASP A 21 6.84 -3.99 6.68
C ASP A 21 7.89 -2.91 6.37
N VAL A 22 8.80 -3.18 5.44
CA VAL A 22 9.74 -2.18 4.91
C VAL A 22 8.98 -1.17 4.05
N LEU A 23 8.16 -1.64 3.11
CA LEU A 23 7.35 -0.81 2.24
C LEU A 23 6.40 0.10 3.03
N LEU A 24 5.75 -0.41 4.07
CA LEU A 24 4.87 0.34 4.95
C LEU A 24 5.60 1.49 5.64
N ARG A 25 6.81 1.25 6.15
CA ARG A 25 7.64 2.29 6.77
C ARG A 25 8.02 3.38 5.76
N GLU A 26 8.34 3.00 4.53
CA GLU A 26 8.65 3.96 3.48
C GLU A 26 7.41 4.75 3.05
N LEU A 27 6.24 4.14 2.94
CA LEU A 27 5.00 4.84 2.63
C LEU A 27 4.63 5.85 3.72
N GLN A 28 4.74 5.47 5.00
CA GLN A 28 4.48 6.37 6.14
C GLN A 28 5.47 7.54 6.23
N ARG A 29 6.71 7.36 5.78
CA ARG A 29 7.72 8.42 5.75
C ARG A 29 7.52 9.40 4.62
N ASN A 30 7.09 8.91 3.46
CA ASN A 30 7.10 9.69 2.22
C ASN A 30 5.72 10.26 1.84
N LEU A 31 4.63 9.69 2.37
CA LEU A 31 3.26 10.09 2.05
C LEU A 31 2.52 10.56 3.29
N ASN A 32 1.68 11.59 3.11
CA ASN A 32 0.72 12.02 4.13
C ASN A 32 -0.50 11.09 4.13
N ILE A 33 -0.37 9.91 4.73
CA ILE A 33 -1.41 8.88 4.69
C ILE A 33 -2.45 9.15 5.79
N GLU A 34 -3.69 9.38 5.39
CA GLU A 34 -4.82 9.53 6.30
C GLU A 34 -5.40 8.16 6.68
N TYR A 35 -5.47 7.25 5.72
CA TYR A 35 -5.96 5.89 5.94
C TYR A 35 -5.16 4.87 5.14
N LEU A 36 -4.84 3.75 5.79
CA LEU A 36 -4.08 2.65 5.22
C LEU A 36 -4.82 1.34 5.40
N LEU A 37 -5.21 0.71 4.29
CA LEU A 37 -5.71 -0.66 4.26
C LEU A 37 -4.54 -1.62 4.01
N GLN A 38 -4.48 -2.71 4.78
CA GLN A 38 -3.55 -3.81 4.54
C GLN A 38 -4.34 -5.10 4.31
N CYS A 39 -3.97 -5.86 3.28
CA CYS A 39 -4.60 -7.14 2.99
C CYS A 39 -3.64 -8.13 2.34
N GLU A 40 -4.06 -9.38 2.23
CA GLU A 40 -3.37 -10.38 1.43
C GLU A 40 -3.86 -10.36 -0.02
N VAL A 41 -2.97 -10.65 -0.96
CA VAL A 41 -3.32 -10.86 -2.36
C VAL A 41 -4.14 -12.15 -2.48
N GLY A 42 -5.37 -12.02 -2.98
CA GLY A 42 -6.25 -13.17 -3.21
C GLY A 42 -5.73 -14.15 -4.27
N PRO A 43 -6.23 -15.39 -4.29
CA PRO A 43 -5.65 -16.51 -5.05
C PRO A 43 -5.61 -16.29 -6.57
N VAL A 44 -6.60 -15.59 -7.13
CA VAL A 44 -6.62 -15.27 -8.57
C VAL A 44 -5.45 -14.37 -8.93
N LEU A 45 -5.22 -13.30 -8.17
CA LEU A 45 -4.11 -12.38 -8.42
C LEU A 45 -2.76 -13.03 -8.06
N GLY A 46 -2.71 -13.78 -6.97
CA GLY A 46 -1.50 -14.50 -6.53
C GLY A 46 -1.00 -15.52 -7.55
N ALA A 47 -1.90 -16.20 -8.26
CA ALA A 47 -1.53 -17.14 -9.32
C ALA A 47 -0.80 -16.49 -10.51
N HIS A 48 -1.01 -15.18 -10.73
CA HIS A 48 -0.39 -14.43 -11.83
C HIS A 48 0.82 -13.62 -11.36
N ALA A 49 0.73 -12.98 -10.19
CA ALA A 49 1.79 -12.14 -9.64
C ALA A 49 2.94 -12.96 -9.05
N GLY A 50 2.64 -14.15 -8.54
CA GLY A 50 3.59 -15.06 -7.92
C GLY A 50 3.90 -14.75 -6.44
N PRO A 51 4.56 -15.68 -5.73
CA PRO A 51 5.01 -15.46 -4.35
C PRO A 51 6.02 -14.31 -4.27
N GLY A 52 5.96 -13.52 -3.19
CA GLY A 52 6.82 -12.37 -2.98
C GLY A 52 6.30 -11.06 -3.59
N ALA A 53 5.17 -11.08 -4.31
CA ALA A 53 4.60 -9.88 -4.89
C ALA A 53 4.11 -8.89 -3.81
N LEU A 54 4.41 -7.61 -4.02
CA LEU A 54 3.91 -6.48 -3.24
C LEU A 54 3.14 -5.53 -4.15
N GLY A 55 1.93 -5.15 -3.73
CA GLY A 55 1.09 -4.19 -4.41
C GLY A 55 0.81 -2.97 -3.55
N VAL A 56 0.84 -1.79 -4.15
CA VAL A 56 0.42 -0.53 -3.53
C VAL A 56 -0.54 0.20 -4.46
N ALA A 57 -1.64 0.69 -3.90
CA ALA A 57 -2.50 1.67 -4.55
C ALA A 57 -2.65 2.87 -3.61
N ALA A 58 -2.60 4.07 -4.16
CA ALA A 58 -2.84 5.30 -3.42
C ALA A 58 -3.69 6.25 -4.25
N VAL A 59 -4.63 6.91 -3.59
CA VAL A 59 -5.48 7.95 -4.19
C VAL A 59 -5.54 9.16 -3.24
N PRO A 60 -5.78 10.38 -3.76
CA PRO A 60 -6.02 11.54 -2.90
C PRO A 60 -7.18 11.27 -1.94
N ALA A 61 -7.04 11.72 -0.69
CA ALA A 61 -8.11 11.64 0.28
C ALA A 61 -9.30 12.51 -0.17
N PRO A 62 -10.54 12.00 -0.05
CA PRO A 62 -11.72 12.79 -0.39
C PRO A 62 -11.80 14.00 0.53
N LYS A 63 -12.03 15.18 -0.06
CA LYS A 63 -12.30 16.41 0.70
C LYS A 63 -13.74 16.34 1.20
N ILE A 64 -13.90 16.05 2.49
CA ILE A 64 -15.20 16.01 3.18
C ILE A 64 -15.61 17.42 3.59
#